data_AF-A0A2D7NV52-F1
#
_entry.id   AF-A0A2D7NV52-F1
#
_cell.length_a   1.000
_cell.length_b   1.000
_cell.length_c   1.000
_cell.angle_alpha   90.00
_cell.angle_beta   90.00
_cell.angle_gamma   90.00
#
_symmetry.space_group_name_H-M   'P 1'
#
loop_
_entity.id
_entity.type
_entity.pdbx_description
1 polymer ?
#
loop_
_entity_poly.entity_id
_entity_poly.type
_entity_poly.pdbx_seq_one_letter_code
_entity_poly.pdbx_strand_id
1 'polypeptide(L)'
;MLKNHFFLFLISATLLSGCKSILSPIEDDFKPSLSLDELSTPQTALNTTNGNSLEDKFTQEVEALIKTKEEDLSSYYENYLDSLKLKLKDSGSIKIKGYEDFLVNILSDQIKNDTIYLANLVTKTETKGTPLSFQYTGLKNDNFYFEIECLKNNSLSELIFGGIDIEFVEGDQVRYKYFDLKKKDKIKGSFKVINDNPIIFNVTKKGYSKSALKVKVKKTLGSNLIVERVIDSLEENHLVIKEVSDTIYHLIDEKQYNLAPYLDITNPHKLKIPLVIDNLENLLGWGYWLGISKSDIDNYSQLYELIFDEPLKLFAKSELIKTSSKFTLPKTLNENLKIDFKNNSNDYISLNSSISYSFFKTDSLSNPLKGELRITNLSKLYDYMITLKTVGVNIVKSKVQEEETTYKLNEYINISVIK
;
A
#
# COMPACT_ATOMS: atom_id res chain seq x y z
N MET A 1 48.29 -34.34 10.63
CA MET A 1 47.72 -33.23 11.41
C MET A 1 48.10 -31.85 10.85
N LEU A 2 48.04 -31.60 9.53
CA LEU A 2 48.40 -30.28 8.99
C LEU A 2 47.50 -29.74 7.86
N LYS A 3 46.35 -30.39 7.58
CA LYS A 3 45.42 -29.96 6.52
C LYS A 3 44.15 -29.26 7.00
N ASN A 4 43.78 -29.39 8.28
CA ASN A 4 42.58 -28.75 8.83
C ASN A 4 42.79 -27.37 9.44
N HIS A 5 44.03 -26.92 9.64
CA HIS A 5 44.31 -25.56 10.13
C HIS A 5 44.40 -24.51 9.03
N PHE A 6 44.57 -24.91 7.77
CA PHE A 6 44.62 -23.98 6.64
C PHE A 6 43.23 -23.46 6.23
N PHE A 7 42.18 -24.26 6.47
CA PHE A 7 40.80 -23.87 6.17
C PHE A 7 40.18 -22.92 7.21
N LEU A 8 40.65 -22.99 8.46
CA LEU A 8 40.23 -22.10 9.55
C LEU A 8 40.87 -20.71 9.45
N PHE A 9 42.08 -20.61 8.90
CA PHE A 9 42.74 -19.32 8.69
C PHE A 9 42.12 -18.51 7.54
N LEU A 10 41.65 -19.18 6.49
CA LEU A 10 41.04 -18.53 5.32
C LEU A 10 39.65 -17.93 5.61
N ILE A 11 38.90 -18.52 6.55
CA ILE A 11 37.58 -18.02 6.97
C ILE A 11 37.71 -16.83 7.93
N SER A 12 38.84 -16.67 8.63
CA SER A 12 39.11 -15.51 9.47
C SER A 12 39.55 -14.26 8.68
N ALA A 13 40.08 -14.43 7.46
CA ALA A 13 40.66 -13.35 6.67
C ALA A 13 39.67 -12.61 5.75
N THR A 14 38.47 -13.16 5.51
CA THR A 14 37.44 -12.51 4.68
C THR A 14 36.43 -11.67 5.47
N LEU A 15 36.58 -11.59 6.80
CA LEU A 15 35.75 -10.74 7.68
C LEU A 15 36.37 -9.37 7.99
N LEU A 16 37.49 -8.99 7.35
CA LEU A 16 38.24 -7.75 7.63
C LEU A 16 38.24 -6.71 6.51
N SER A 17 37.44 -6.89 5.45
CA SER A 17 37.25 -5.88 4.41
C SER A 17 35.93 -5.13 4.61
N GLY A 18 36.01 -3.99 5.30
CA GLY A 18 34.87 -3.09 5.48
C GLY A 18 35.23 -1.82 6.27
N CYS A 19 36.26 -1.08 5.86
CA CYS A 19 36.46 0.29 6.31
C CYS A 19 35.26 1.14 5.84
N LYS A 20 34.26 1.36 6.69
CA LYS A 20 33.34 2.49 6.55
C LYS A 20 33.99 3.70 7.21
N SER A 21 34.29 4.72 6.39
CA SER A 21 34.75 6.02 6.88
C SER A 21 33.64 6.67 7.70
N ILE A 22 34.03 7.15 8.88
CA ILE A 22 33.25 8.14 9.62
C ILE A 22 33.49 9.46 8.89
N LEU A 23 32.48 9.95 8.17
CA LEU A 23 32.45 11.33 7.72
C LEU A 23 32.11 12.20 8.94
N SER A 24 33.03 13.10 9.29
CA SER A 24 32.78 14.27 10.11
C SER A 24 31.68 15.14 9.47
N PRO A 25 30.88 15.87 10.26
CA PRO A 25 29.78 16.67 9.74
C PRO A 25 30.34 17.79 8.86
N ILE A 26 29.96 17.79 7.59
CA ILE A 26 30.13 18.93 6.70
C ILE A 26 28.95 19.86 7.02
N GLU A 27 29.30 21.10 7.35
CA GLU A 27 28.40 22.22 7.59
C GLU A 27 27.41 22.36 6.42
N ASP A 28 26.12 22.39 6.75
CA ASP A 28 25.04 22.72 5.83
C ASP A 28 25.21 24.15 5.33
N ASP A 29 25.61 24.30 4.07
CA ASP A 29 25.42 25.54 3.31
C ASP A 29 24.04 25.46 2.63
N PHE A 30 22.99 25.38 3.45
CA PHE A 30 21.61 25.54 3.00
C PHE A 30 21.26 27.03 3.05
N LYS A 31 21.08 27.66 1.89
CA LYS A 31 20.45 28.99 1.78
C LYS A 31 18.95 28.83 1.59
N PRO A 32 18.10 29.09 2.60
CA PRO A 32 16.70 29.33 2.38
C PRO A 32 16.53 30.83 2.07
N SER A 33 16.51 31.20 0.79
CA SER A 33 15.93 32.49 0.41
C SER A 33 14.44 32.30 0.20
N LEU A 34 13.66 32.54 1.25
CA LEU A 34 12.31 33.13 1.28
C LEU A 34 11.69 32.77 2.64
N SER A 35 11.95 33.63 3.63
CA SER A 35 11.35 33.58 4.94
C SER A 35 9.85 33.86 4.86
N LEU A 36 9.06 33.00 5.51
CA LEU A 36 7.61 33.05 5.64
C LEU A 36 7.13 34.10 6.68
N ASP A 37 7.81 35.26 6.73
CA ASP A 37 7.58 36.33 7.72
C ASP A 37 6.96 37.61 7.13
N GLU A 38 6.58 37.63 5.85
CA GLU A 38 5.89 38.81 5.25
C GLU A 38 4.37 38.66 5.13
N LEU A 39 3.77 37.66 5.78
CA LEU A 39 2.31 37.46 5.83
C LEU A 39 1.74 37.64 7.23
N SER A 40 2.15 38.69 7.95
CA SER A 40 1.39 39.16 9.11
C SER A 40 1.78 40.56 9.59
N THR A 41 1.25 41.62 8.97
CA THR A 41 0.80 42.81 9.72
C THR A 41 -0.36 43.50 9.02
N PRO A 42 -1.44 43.87 9.73
CA PRO A 42 -2.42 44.81 9.24
C PRO A 42 -2.00 46.22 9.67
N GLN A 43 -1.81 47.14 8.73
CA GLN A 43 -1.81 48.57 9.02
C GLN A 43 -2.77 49.32 8.09
N THR A 44 -3.73 49.95 8.75
CA THR A 44 -4.79 50.80 8.21
C THR A 44 -4.28 52.22 7.98
N ALA A 45 -4.92 52.93 7.04
CA ALA A 45 -5.03 54.39 6.84
C ALA A 45 -3.84 55.11 6.15
N LEU A 46 -3.99 55.99 5.14
CA LEU A 46 -5.12 56.75 4.57
C LEU A 46 -4.78 57.26 3.13
N ASN A 47 -5.79 57.30 2.24
CA ASN A 47 -6.13 58.30 1.19
C ASN A 47 -5.07 58.69 0.10
N THR A 48 -5.35 58.82 -1.20
CA THR A 48 -6.49 59.47 -1.89
C THR A 48 -6.44 59.20 -3.42
N THR A 49 -7.61 58.94 -4.05
CA THR A 49 -8.01 59.22 -5.46
C THR A 49 -7.07 58.96 -6.65
N ASN A 50 -7.35 57.92 -7.44
CA ASN A 50 -7.82 58.00 -8.85
C ASN A 50 -8.06 56.60 -9.45
N GLY A 51 -8.97 56.53 -10.42
CA GLY A 51 -9.69 55.33 -10.87
C GLY A 51 -8.89 54.16 -11.46
N ASN A 52 -9.59 53.02 -11.45
CA ASN A 52 -9.24 51.64 -11.85
C ASN A 52 -8.62 50.82 -10.71
N SER A 53 -9.44 49.91 -10.16
CA SER A 53 -9.06 49.09 -9.02
C SER A 53 -7.83 48.22 -9.36
N LEU A 54 -6.86 48.20 -8.45
CA LEU A 54 -5.70 47.31 -8.52
C LEU A 54 -6.12 45.83 -8.52
N GLU A 55 -7.29 45.53 -7.97
CA GLU A 55 -7.88 44.19 -7.92
C GLU A 55 -8.30 43.69 -9.31
N ASP A 56 -8.88 44.54 -10.16
CA ASP A 56 -9.32 44.17 -11.53
C ASP A 56 -8.13 43.86 -12.46
N LYS A 57 -7.00 44.55 -12.29
CA LYS A 57 -5.78 44.27 -13.06
C LYS A 57 -5.11 42.97 -12.62
N PHE A 58 -5.08 42.71 -11.31
CA PHE A 58 -4.51 41.47 -10.78
C PHE A 58 -5.35 40.25 -11.19
N THR A 59 -6.68 40.36 -11.16
CA THR A 59 -7.57 39.28 -11.65
C THR A 59 -7.40 39.05 -13.15
N GLN A 60 -7.32 40.10 -13.97
CA GLN A 60 -7.06 39.95 -15.41
C GLN A 60 -5.69 39.35 -15.73
N GLU A 61 -4.63 39.72 -15.00
CA GLU A 61 -3.29 39.14 -15.19
C GLU A 61 -3.23 37.67 -14.74
N VAL A 62 -3.90 37.32 -13.64
CA VAL A 62 -4.02 35.94 -13.18
C VAL A 62 -4.87 35.11 -14.13
N GLU A 63 -6.00 35.62 -14.62
CA GLU A 63 -6.82 34.94 -15.64
C GLU A 63 -6.08 34.80 -16.97
N ALA A 64 -5.32 35.81 -17.40
CA ALA A 64 -4.49 35.71 -18.59
C ALA A 64 -3.39 34.65 -18.41
N LEU A 65 -2.71 34.62 -17.27
CA LEU A 65 -1.69 33.60 -16.96
C LEU A 65 -2.28 32.18 -16.88
N ILE A 66 -3.47 32.03 -16.32
CA ILE A 66 -4.20 30.76 -16.29
C ILE A 66 -4.54 30.34 -17.72
N LYS A 67 -5.08 31.26 -18.52
CA LYS A 67 -5.48 31.00 -19.90
C LYS A 67 -4.28 30.68 -20.81
N THR A 68 -3.15 31.36 -20.64
CA THR A 68 -1.91 31.05 -21.37
C THR A 68 -1.39 29.66 -20.98
N LYS A 69 -1.43 29.31 -19.69
CA LYS A 69 -1.06 27.95 -19.24
C LYS A 69 -2.02 26.88 -19.75
N GLU A 70 -3.31 27.18 -19.84
CA GLU A 70 -4.33 26.29 -20.43
C GLU A 70 -4.13 26.11 -21.93
N GLU A 71 -3.83 27.18 -22.67
CA GLU A 71 -3.49 27.13 -24.10
C GLU A 71 -2.20 26.34 -24.33
N ASP A 72 -1.16 26.53 -23.51
CA ASP A 72 0.08 25.76 -23.55
C ASP A 72 -0.17 24.26 -23.27
N LEU A 73 -0.98 23.93 -22.27
CA LEU A 73 -1.38 22.55 -21.96
C LEU A 73 -2.18 21.94 -23.11
N SER A 74 -3.14 22.67 -23.67
CA SER A 74 -3.95 22.22 -24.81
C SER A 74 -3.06 21.94 -26.03
N SER A 75 -2.13 22.84 -26.34
CA SER A 75 -1.17 22.67 -27.43
C SER A 75 -0.26 21.47 -27.21
N TYR A 76 0.17 21.21 -25.96
CA TYR A 76 0.96 20.05 -25.59
C TYR A 76 0.20 18.75 -25.84
N TYR A 77 -1.08 18.68 -25.44
CA TYR A 77 -1.92 17.51 -25.67
C TYR A 77 -2.24 17.29 -27.15
N GLU A 78 -2.47 18.34 -27.93
CA GLU A 78 -2.65 18.23 -29.38
C GLU A 78 -1.40 17.72 -30.08
N ASN A 79 -0.23 18.28 -29.77
CA ASN A 79 1.06 17.83 -30.31
C ASN A 79 1.36 16.38 -29.91
N TYR A 80 1.03 15.99 -28.68
CA TYR A 80 1.19 14.62 -28.20
C TYR A 80 0.28 13.65 -28.96
N LEU A 81 -1.00 14.00 -29.12
CA LEU A 81 -1.95 13.23 -29.92
C LEU A 81 -1.49 13.06 -31.37
N ASP A 82 -1.02 14.14 -32.00
CA ASP A 82 -0.53 14.10 -33.38
C ASP A 82 0.73 13.25 -33.53
N SER A 83 1.63 13.26 -32.54
CA SER A 83 2.78 12.35 -32.48
C SER A 83 2.35 10.88 -32.38
N LEU A 84 1.37 10.58 -31.53
CA LEU A 84 0.81 9.23 -31.39
C LEU A 84 0.16 8.77 -32.69
N LYS A 85 -0.59 9.63 -33.38
CA LYS A 85 -1.19 9.33 -34.70
C LYS A 85 -0.14 9.01 -35.74
N LEU A 86 0.91 9.83 -35.84
CA LEU A 86 1.98 9.65 -36.82
C LEU A 86 2.72 8.34 -36.57
N LYS A 87 3.04 8.03 -35.31
CA LYS A 87 3.62 6.74 -34.93
C LYS A 87 2.69 5.57 -35.27
N LEU A 88 1.41 5.65 -34.92
CA LEU A 88 0.44 4.60 -35.24
C LEU A 88 0.35 4.34 -36.76
N LYS A 89 0.43 5.39 -37.58
CA LYS A 89 0.46 5.28 -39.05
C LYS A 89 1.75 4.65 -39.58
N ASP A 90 2.89 5.01 -39.00
CA ASP A 90 4.21 4.61 -39.51
C ASP A 90 4.66 3.24 -38.99
N SER A 91 4.50 2.97 -37.69
CA SER A 91 4.92 1.71 -37.04
C SER A 91 3.79 0.67 -36.94
N GLY A 92 2.53 1.08 -37.07
CA GLY A 92 1.37 0.20 -36.88
C GLY A 92 1.12 -0.21 -35.43
N SER A 93 1.93 0.26 -34.46
CA SER A 93 1.71 0.01 -33.03
C SER A 93 2.32 1.09 -32.13
N ILE A 94 1.64 1.40 -31.03
CA ILE A 94 2.05 2.38 -30.01
C ILE A 94 1.86 1.81 -28.61
N LYS A 95 2.73 2.22 -27.68
CA LYS A 95 2.63 1.92 -26.24
C LYS A 95 2.37 3.22 -25.49
N ILE A 96 1.23 3.31 -24.82
CA ILE A 96 0.83 4.45 -23.97
C ILE A 96 0.74 4.00 -22.50
N LYS A 97 0.67 4.95 -21.57
CA LYS A 97 0.55 4.63 -20.14
C LYS A 97 -0.90 4.26 -19.79
N GLY A 98 -1.09 3.46 -18.75
CA GLY A 98 -2.41 2.96 -18.33
C GLY A 98 -3.45 4.05 -18.07
N TYR A 99 -3.05 5.19 -17.49
CA TYR A 99 -3.96 6.31 -17.23
C TYR A 99 -4.40 7.06 -18.51
N GLU A 100 -3.80 6.77 -19.66
CA GLU A 100 -4.08 7.40 -20.94
C GLU A 100 -5.12 6.62 -21.77
N ASP A 101 -5.89 5.72 -21.14
CA ASP A 101 -6.92 4.88 -21.77
C ASP A 101 -7.94 5.68 -22.61
N PHE A 102 -8.23 6.92 -22.21
CA PHE A 102 -9.14 7.79 -22.96
C PHE A 102 -8.64 8.11 -24.39
N LEU A 103 -7.33 8.07 -24.62
CA LEU A 103 -6.73 8.29 -25.94
C LEU A 103 -7.09 7.17 -26.92
N VAL A 104 -7.38 5.95 -26.44
CA VAL A 104 -7.78 4.81 -27.27
C VAL A 104 -9.04 5.14 -28.07
N ASN A 105 -10.05 5.72 -27.42
CA ASN A 105 -11.31 6.09 -28.08
C ASN A 105 -11.10 7.19 -29.10
N ILE A 106 -10.29 8.21 -28.76
CA ILE A 106 -9.98 9.34 -29.65
C ILE A 106 -9.24 8.87 -30.91
N LEU A 107 -8.29 7.94 -30.75
CA LEU A 107 -7.57 7.35 -31.87
C LEU A 107 -8.45 6.41 -32.70
N SER A 108 -9.41 5.72 -32.08
CA SER A 108 -10.33 4.78 -32.76
C SER A 108 -11.32 5.48 -33.69
N ASP A 109 -11.84 6.64 -33.31
CA ASP A 109 -12.88 7.35 -34.06
C ASP A 109 -12.35 8.07 -35.31
N GLN A 110 -11.03 8.28 -35.42
CA GLN A 110 -10.41 9.11 -36.46
C GLN A 110 -9.74 8.31 -37.60
N ILE A 111 -9.63 6.98 -37.47
CA ILE A 111 -9.10 6.15 -38.54
C ILE A 111 -10.19 6.03 -39.61
N LYS A 112 -9.89 6.54 -40.82
CA LYS A 112 -10.79 6.40 -41.98
C LYS A 112 -10.90 4.92 -42.34
N ASN A 113 -12.03 4.32 -41.98
CA ASN A 113 -12.32 2.93 -42.31
C ASN A 113 -12.80 2.82 -43.76
N ASP A 114 -12.32 1.81 -44.48
CA ASP A 114 -12.77 1.52 -45.84
C ASP A 114 -14.27 1.21 -45.86
N THR A 115 -14.98 1.78 -46.84
CA THR A 115 -16.42 1.57 -47.01
C THR A 115 -16.66 0.31 -47.84
N ILE A 116 -17.23 -0.71 -47.23
CA ILE A 116 -17.63 -1.95 -47.88
C ILE A 116 -19.10 -1.83 -48.32
N TYR A 117 -19.36 -2.03 -49.61
CA TYR A 117 -20.72 -2.11 -50.14
C TYR A 117 -21.26 -3.53 -49.95
N LEU A 118 -22.29 -3.69 -49.12
CA LEU A 118 -22.91 -4.98 -48.84
C LEU A 118 -24.04 -5.30 -49.81
N ALA A 119 -24.80 -4.28 -50.21
CA ALA A 119 -25.90 -4.42 -51.14
C ALA A 119 -26.12 -3.16 -51.96
N ASN A 120 -26.45 -3.35 -53.24
CA ASN A 120 -27.05 -2.36 -54.11
C ASN A 120 -28.02 -3.10 -55.03
N LEU A 121 -29.19 -3.44 -54.50
CA LEU A 121 -30.14 -4.35 -55.12
C LEU A 121 -31.50 -3.69 -55.33
N VAL A 122 -32.17 -4.10 -56.41
CA VAL A 122 -33.57 -3.76 -56.68
C VAL A 122 -34.38 -5.02 -56.41
N THR A 123 -35.22 -4.98 -55.38
CA THR A 123 -36.02 -6.13 -54.95
C THR A 123 -37.52 -5.85 -55.03
N LYS A 124 -38.34 -6.88 -55.21
CA LYS A 124 -39.80 -6.79 -55.16
C LYS A 124 -40.30 -7.41 -53.87
N THR A 125 -41.15 -6.70 -53.13
CA THR A 125 -41.77 -7.22 -51.91
C THR A 125 -42.67 -8.41 -52.21
N GLU A 126 -42.82 -9.31 -51.25
CA GLU A 126 -43.86 -10.32 -51.28
C GLU A 126 -45.22 -9.74 -50.86
N THR A 127 -46.29 -10.52 -51.04
CA THR A 127 -47.69 -10.10 -50.79
C THR A 127 -48.25 -10.76 -49.54
N LYS A 128 -49.28 -10.16 -48.93
CA LYS A 128 -50.01 -10.73 -47.78
C LYS A 128 -49.18 -10.84 -46.48
N GLY A 129 -48.25 -9.91 -46.26
CA GLY A 129 -47.52 -9.82 -44.99
C GLY A 129 -46.37 -10.80 -44.82
N THR A 130 -45.96 -11.52 -45.86
CA THR A 130 -44.74 -12.34 -45.81
C THR A 130 -43.49 -11.43 -45.85
N PRO A 131 -42.60 -11.53 -44.84
CA PRO A 131 -41.37 -10.74 -44.82
C PRO A 131 -40.39 -11.25 -45.86
N LEU A 132 -39.79 -10.34 -46.63
CA LEU A 132 -38.60 -10.61 -47.41
C LEU A 132 -37.39 -10.24 -46.56
N SER A 133 -36.56 -11.23 -46.23
CA SER A 133 -35.42 -11.07 -45.32
C SER A 133 -34.10 -11.18 -46.07
N PHE A 134 -33.18 -10.25 -45.81
CA PHE A 134 -31.79 -10.30 -46.27
C PHE A 134 -30.86 -10.35 -45.06
N GLN A 135 -29.80 -11.15 -45.14
CA GLN A 135 -28.84 -11.30 -44.06
C GLN A 135 -27.50 -10.67 -44.46
N TYR A 136 -26.94 -9.86 -43.57
CA TYR A 136 -25.65 -9.20 -43.71
C TYR A 136 -24.73 -9.56 -42.54
N THR A 137 -23.41 -9.63 -42.79
CA THR A 137 -22.41 -9.89 -41.75
C THR A 137 -22.00 -8.59 -41.05
N GLY A 138 -22.34 -8.47 -39.76
CA GLY A 138 -21.90 -7.38 -38.89
C GLY A 138 -20.95 -7.90 -37.81
N LEU A 139 -19.80 -7.24 -37.66
CA LEU A 139 -18.91 -7.43 -36.51
C LEU A 139 -19.13 -6.30 -35.51
N LYS A 140 -18.80 -6.55 -34.25
CA LYS A 140 -18.86 -5.58 -33.16
C LYS A 140 -18.11 -4.31 -33.56
N ASN A 141 -18.75 -3.17 -33.30
CA ASN A 141 -18.30 -1.83 -33.66
C ASN A 141 -18.38 -1.45 -35.16
N ASP A 142 -18.83 -2.33 -36.06
CA ASP A 142 -19.11 -1.95 -37.46
C ASP A 142 -20.20 -0.87 -37.50
N ASN A 143 -20.04 0.15 -38.34
CA ASN A 143 -21.11 1.13 -38.60
C ASN A 143 -21.82 0.76 -39.91
N PHE A 144 -23.12 0.52 -39.82
CA PHE A 144 -23.98 0.23 -40.97
C PHE A 144 -24.68 1.48 -41.45
N TYR A 145 -24.69 1.68 -42.75
CA TYR A 145 -25.36 2.78 -43.45
C TYR A 145 -26.33 2.19 -44.47
N PHE A 146 -27.58 2.63 -44.43
CA PHE A 146 -28.59 2.16 -45.38
C PHE A 146 -29.32 3.32 -46.06
N GLU A 147 -29.70 3.09 -47.31
CA GLU A 147 -30.53 3.95 -48.12
C GLU A 147 -31.57 3.09 -48.84
N ILE A 148 -32.85 3.33 -48.56
CA ILE A 148 -33.97 2.55 -49.10
C ILE A 148 -34.92 3.51 -49.81
N GLU A 149 -35.26 3.17 -51.06
CA GLU A 149 -36.11 3.98 -51.93
C GLU A 149 -37.21 3.11 -52.54
N CYS A 150 -38.47 3.55 -52.46
CA CYS A 150 -39.58 2.86 -53.12
C CYS A 150 -39.73 3.29 -54.58
N LEU A 151 -39.54 2.35 -55.52
CA LEU A 151 -39.65 2.57 -56.95
C LEU A 151 -41.11 2.53 -57.44
N LYS A 152 -41.41 3.29 -58.50
CA LYS A 152 -42.75 3.38 -59.11
C LYS A 152 -43.05 2.09 -59.90
N ASN A 153 -43.99 1.27 -59.41
CA ASN A 153 -44.62 0.22 -60.22
C ASN A 153 -45.89 0.77 -60.90
N ASN A 154 -45.74 1.19 -62.17
CA ASN A 154 -46.78 1.62 -63.12
C ASN A 154 -47.67 2.83 -62.74
N SER A 155 -48.23 3.46 -63.78
CA SER A 155 -49.02 4.70 -63.76
C SER A 155 -50.46 4.54 -63.22
N LEU A 156 -50.95 3.31 -63.04
CA LEU A 156 -52.36 3.03 -62.73
C LEU A 156 -52.63 2.60 -61.27
N SER A 157 -51.63 2.64 -60.38
CA SER A 157 -51.84 2.41 -58.95
C SER A 157 -51.29 3.58 -58.13
N GLU A 158 -52.13 4.59 -57.94
CA GLU A 158 -51.86 5.70 -57.00
C GLU A 158 -51.99 5.25 -55.55
N LEU A 159 -52.58 4.09 -55.29
CA LEU A 159 -52.82 3.56 -53.95
C LEU A 159 -51.90 2.35 -53.68
N ILE A 160 -50.78 2.58 -52.98
CA ILE A 160 -50.15 1.52 -52.19
C ILE A 160 -51.01 1.37 -50.94
N PHE A 161 -52.11 0.61 -51.00
CA PHE A 161 -52.86 0.29 -49.80
C PHE A 161 -52.00 -0.58 -48.89
N GLY A 162 -51.67 -0.07 -47.69
CA GLY A 162 -51.10 -0.83 -46.60
C GLY A 162 -49.58 -0.75 -46.37
N GLY A 163 -48.91 0.30 -46.88
CA GLY A 163 -47.52 0.65 -46.49
C GLY A 163 -46.45 -0.41 -46.78
N ILE A 164 -45.18 -0.04 -46.58
CA ILE A 164 -44.08 -1.02 -46.48
C ILE A 164 -43.41 -0.80 -45.13
N ASP A 165 -43.34 -1.88 -44.35
CA ASP A 165 -42.70 -1.90 -43.05
C ASP A 165 -41.27 -2.43 -43.21
N ILE A 166 -40.30 -1.75 -42.61
CA ILE A 166 -38.88 -2.01 -42.70
C ILE A 166 -38.32 -2.23 -41.30
N GLU A 167 -37.52 -3.28 -41.12
CA GLU A 167 -36.89 -3.59 -39.84
C GLU A 167 -35.47 -4.11 -40.03
N PHE A 168 -34.53 -3.61 -39.23
CA PHE A 168 -33.19 -4.17 -39.07
C PHE A 168 -33.08 -4.80 -37.68
N VAL A 169 -32.72 -6.08 -37.64
CA VAL A 169 -32.58 -6.87 -36.42
C VAL A 169 -31.14 -7.36 -36.31
N GLU A 170 -30.49 -7.12 -35.17
CA GLU A 170 -29.19 -7.66 -34.80
C GLU A 170 -29.39 -8.74 -33.73
N GLY A 171 -29.27 -10.01 -34.11
CA GLY A 171 -29.63 -11.13 -33.23
C GLY A 171 -31.11 -11.04 -32.81
N ASP A 172 -31.37 -10.78 -31.54
CA ASP A 172 -32.73 -10.61 -30.98
C ASP A 172 -33.16 -9.13 -30.79
N GLN A 173 -32.27 -8.18 -31.08
CA GLN A 173 -32.53 -6.74 -30.86
C GLN A 173 -32.89 -6.02 -32.17
N VAL A 174 -34.00 -5.28 -32.16
CA VAL A 174 -34.39 -4.40 -33.27
C VAL A 174 -33.56 -3.11 -33.21
N ARG A 175 -32.71 -2.89 -34.21
CA ARG A 175 -31.83 -1.71 -34.32
C ARG A 175 -32.49 -0.53 -35.01
N TYR A 176 -33.35 -0.82 -35.98
CA TYR A 176 -34.08 0.21 -36.70
C TYR A 176 -35.42 -0.34 -37.15
N LYS A 177 -36.47 0.46 -37.01
CA LYS A 177 -37.81 0.11 -37.48
C LYS A 177 -38.48 1.32 -38.07
N TYR A 178 -39.06 1.15 -39.26
CA TYR A 178 -39.85 2.16 -39.93
C TYR A 178 -41.14 1.54 -40.45
N PHE A 179 -42.25 2.24 -40.25
CA PHE A 179 -43.58 1.78 -40.66
C PHE A 179 -44.14 2.67 -41.76
N ASP A 180 -44.91 2.08 -42.66
CA ASP A 180 -45.68 2.80 -43.70
C ASP A 180 -44.83 3.70 -44.62
N LEU A 181 -43.78 3.14 -45.23
CA LEU A 181 -43.01 3.83 -46.29
C LEU A 181 -43.90 4.09 -47.52
N LYS A 182 -44.07 5.36 -47.89
CA LYS A 182 -44.92 5.76 -49.02
C LYS A 182 -44.17 5.75 -50.35
N LYS A 183 -44.92 5.93 -51.44
CA LYS A 183 -44.40 5.94 -52.81
C LYS A 183 -43.49 7.16 -53.02
N LYS A 184 -42.28 6.95 -53.56
CA LYS A 184 -41.20 7.94 -53.74
C LYS A 184 -40.49 8.37 -52.45
N ASP A 185 -40.85 7.81 -51.31
CA ASP A 185 -40.12 8.10 -50.08
C ASP A 185 -38.75 7.43 -50.12
N LYS A 186 -37.79 8.15 -49.55
CA LYS A 186 -36.41 7.74 -49.43
C LYS A 186 -36.01 7.83 -47.97
N ILE A 187 -35.61 6.69 -47.41
CA ILE A 187 -35.10 6.61 -46.05
C ILE A 187 -33.59 6.46 -46.09
N LYS A 188 -32.91 7.21 -45.23
CA LYS A 188 -31.51 7.01 -44.91
C LYS A 188 -31.36 6.86 -43.41
N GLY A 189 -30.44 6.01 -42.99
CA GLY A 189 -30.11 5.85 -41.59
C GLY A 189 -28.76 5.18 -41.41
N SER A 190 -28.28 5.24 -40.18
CA SER A 190 -27.09 4.52 -39.75
C SER A 190 -27.22 4.03 -38.33
N PHE A 191 -26.58 2.91 -38.01
CA PHE A 191 -26.49 2.39 -36.65
C PHE A 191 -25.17 1.64 -36.46
N LYS A 192 -24.70 1.58 -35.20
CA LYS A 192 -23.49 0.87 -34.79
C LYS A 192 -23.86 -0.53 -34.29
N VAL A 193 -23.10 -1.53 -34.73
CA VAL A 193 -23.26 -2.93 -34.30
C VAL A 193 -22.65 -3.10 -32.91
N ILE A 194 -23.40 -3.70 -31.98
CA ILE A 194 -22.97 -3.83 -30.59
C ILE A 194 -22.30 -5.18 -30.33
N ASN A 195 -22.81 -6.24 -30.96
CA ASN A 195 -22.32 -7.61 -30.79
C ASN A 195 -22.04 -8.27 -32.14
N ASP A 196 -21.19 -9.31 -32.15
CA ASP A 196 -20.84 -10.09 -33.35
C ASP A 196 -22.00 -10.96 -33.83
N ASN A 197 -23.03 -10.32 -34.37
CA ASN A 197 -24.26 -10.97 -34.82
C ASN A 197 -24.60 -10.59 -36.26
N PRO A 198 -25.20 -11.51 -37.04
CA PRO A 198 -25.71 -11.18 -38.35
C PRO A 198 -26.85 -10.17 -38.24
N ILE A 199 -26.89 -9.24 -39.18
CA ILE A 199 -27.94 -8.24 -39.29
C ILE A 199 -28.96 -8.72 -40.31
N ILE A 200 -30.20 -8.86 -39.87
CA ILE A 200 -31.32 -9.28 -40.70
C ILE A 200 -32.14 -8.04 -41.07
N PHE A 201 -32.23 -7.78 -42.37
CA PHE A 201 -33.06 -6.73 -42.94
C PHE A 201 -34.37 -7.35 -43.44
N ASN A 202 -35.47 -7.02 -42.75
CA ASN A 202 -36.81 -7.49 -43.06
C ASN A 202 -37.63 -6.40 -43.74
N VAL A 203 -38.28 -6.78 -44.84
CA VAL A 203 -39.22 -5.92 -45.57
C VAL A 203 -40.57 -6.62 -45.64
N THR A 204 -41.60 -6.00 -45.06
CA THR A 204 -42.94 -6.58 -45.01
C THR A 204 -43.96 -5.65 -45.65
N LYS A 205 -44.83 -6.20 -46.50
CA LYS A 205 -45.95 -5.46 -47.10
C LYS A 205 -47.27 -6.16 -46.81
N LYS A 206 -48.22 -5.45 -46.18
CA LYS A 206 -49.51 -5.99 -45.75
C LYS A 206 -50.56 -6.06 -46.88
N GLY A 207 -50.28 -5.46 -48.04
CA GLY A 207 -51.18 -5.42 -49.21
C GLY A 207 -51.02 -6.57 -50.22
N TYR A 208 -51.89 -6.59 -51.23
CA TYR A 208 -51.97 -7.63 -52.27
C TYR A 208 -51.10 -7.38 -53.51
N SER A 209 -50.48 -6.19 -53.64
CA SER A 209 -49.62 -5.85 -54.78
C SER A 209 -48.14 -5.94 -54.40
N LYS A 210 -47.26 -6.32 -55.33
CA LYS A 210 -45.80 -6.27 -55.12
C LYS A 210 -45.28 -4.84 -55.32
N SER A 211 -44.45 -4.34 -54.41
CA SER A 211 -43.74 -3.06 -54.55
C SER A 211 -42.28 -3.29 -54.90
N ALA A 212 -41.68 -2.45 -55.74
CA ALA A 212 -40.24 -2.50 -56.02
C ALA A 212 -39.49 -1.53 -55.08
N LEU A 213 -38.40 -2.00 -54.49
CA LEU A 213 -37.54 -1.25 -53.58
C LEU A 213 -36.11 -1.26 -54.12
N LYS A 214 -35.44 -0.13 -54.07
CA LYS A 214 -34.00 -0.02 -54.26
C LYS A 214 -33.35 0.08 -52.87
N VAL A 215 -32.52 -0.90 -52.55
CA VAL A 215 -31.87 -1.03 -51.25
C VAL A 215 -30.37 -0.91 -51.45
N LYS A 216 -29.77 0.08 -50.80
CA LYS A 216 -28.33 0.22 -50.67
C LYS A 216 -27.94 0.05 -49.22
N VAL A 217 -27.05 -0.89 -48.96
CA VAL A 217 -26.48 -1.11 -47.62
C VAL A 217 -24.96 -1.08 -47.76
N LYS A 218 -24.32 -0.28 -46.92
CA LYS A 218 -22.86 -0.20 -46.80
C LYS A 218 -22.49 -0.38 -45.34
N LYS A 219 -21.29 -0.89 -45.10
CA LYS A 219 -20.69 -0.89 -43.77
C LYS A 219 -19.29 -0.29 -43.81
N THR A 220 -18.88 0.28 -42.69
CA THR A 220 -17.48 0.57 -42.40
C THR A 220 -17.07 -0.32 -41.24
N LEU A 221 -15.91 -0.96 -41.34
CA LEU A 221 -15.39 -1.79 -40.25
C LEU A 221 -15.27 -0.95 -38.97
N GLY A 222 -15.61 -1.52 -37.82
CA GLY A 222 -15.31 -0.91 -36.53
C GLY A 222 -13.80 -0.81 -36.34
N SER A 223 -13.33 0.26 -35.68
CA SER A 223 -11.93 0.58 -35.38
C SER A 223 -10.95 -0.60 -35.57
N ASN A 224 -10.05 -0.49 -36.55
CA ASN A 224 -9.01 -1.48 -36.83
C ASN A 224 -7.93 -1.56 -35.72
N LEU A 225 -8.27 -1.30 -34.45
CA LEU A 225 -7.30 -1.23 -33.36
C LEU A 225 -7.43 -2.46 -32.43
N ILE A 226 -6.32 -3.19 -32.27
CA ILE A 226 -6.14 -4.17 -31.21
C ILE A 226 -5.55 -3.44 -30.01
N VAL A 227 -6.22 -3.52 -28.87
CA VAL A 227 -5.84 -2.84 -27.63
C VAL A 227 -5.53 -3.91 -26.58
N GLU A 228 -4.28 -3.97 -26.13
CA GLU A 228 -3.82 -4.90 -25.10
C GLU A 228 -3.35 -4.13 -23.88
N ARG A 229 -3.90 -4.47 -22.70
CA ARG A 229 -3.47 -3.92 -21.42
C ARG A 229 -2.42 -4.83 -20.80
N VAL A 230 -1.26 -4.28 -20.49
CA VAL A 230 -0.14 -5.01 -19.89
C VAL A 230 0.22 -4.36 -18.57
N ILE A 231 0.26 -5.16 -17.51
CA ILE A 231 0.73 -4.75 -16.19
C ILE A 231 2.16 -5.26 -16.06
N ASP A 232 3.08 -4.34 -15.78
CA ASP A 232 4.49 -4.63 -15.57
C ASP A 232 4.89 -4.19 -14.15
N SER A 233 5.87 -4.87 -13.57
CA SER A 233 6.39 -4.54 -12.23
C SER A 233 7.85 -4.16 -12.33
N LEU A 234 8.20 -2.94 -11.91
CA LEU A 234 9.59 -2.52 -11.77
C LEU A 234 10.04 -2.64 -10.32
N GLU A 235 11.22 -3.22 -10.15
CA GLU A 235 11.89 -3.31 -8.86
C GLU A 235 12.59 -1.99 -8.54
N GLU A 236 12.20 -1.36 -7.43
CA GLU A 236 12.80 -0.13 -6.92
C GLU A 236 13.35 -0.37 -5.51
N ASN A 237 14.66 -0.21 -5.36
CA ASN A 237 15.35 -0.30 -4.07
C ASN A 237 15.46 1.09 -3.45
N HIS A 238 15.00 1.23 -2.21
CA HIS A 238 15.15 2.47 -1.47
C HIS A 238 15.65 2.21 -0.05
N LEU A 239 16.40 3.18 0.48
CA LEU A 239 16.93 3.13 1.84
C LEU A 239 15.85 3.56 2.82
N VAL A 240 15.40 2.62 3.65
CA VAL A 240 14.42 2.86 4.72
C VAL A 240 15.15 2.90 6.06
N ILE A 241 14.81 3.89 6.88
CA ILE A 241 15.24 3.93 8.28
C ILE A 241 14.20 3.16 9.09
N LYS A 242 14.56 1.98 9.58
CA LYS A 242 13.72 1.19 10.49
C LYS A 242 14.14 1.39 11.94
N GLU A 243 13.16 1.55 12.80
CA GLU A 243 13.38 1.56 14.25
C GLU A 243 13.32 0.13 14.77
N VAL A 244 14.48 -0.39 15.19
CA VAL A 244 14.61 -1.74 15.77
C VAL A 244 14.64 -1.59 17.28
N SER A 245 13.87 -2.42 17.98
CA SER A 245 13.76 -2.41 19.44
C SER A 245 14.42 -3.66 20.01
N ASP A 246 15.51 -3.49 20.74
CA ASP A 246 16.24 -4.58 21.39
C ASP A 246 15.99 -4.56 22.90
N THR A 247 15.86 -5.74 23.50
CA THR A 247 15.67 -5.90 24.96
C THR A 247 17.01 -6.18 25.63
N ILE A 248 17.45 -5.31 26.54
CA ILE A 248 18.73 -5.42 27.23
C ILE A 248 18.52 -5.76 28.72
N TYR A 249 19.36 -6.66 29.24
CA TYR A 249 19.30 -7.15 30.62
C TYR A 249 20.53 -6.66 31.40
N HIS A 250 20.28 -5.78 32.37
CA HIS A 250 21.31 -5.12 33.17
C HIS A 250 21.34 -5.70 34.58
N LEU A 251 22.53 -6.10 35.05
CA LEU A 251 22.75 -6.32 36.49
C LEU A 251 22.94 -4.93 37.10
N ILE A 252 21.97 -4.47 37.89
CA ILE A 252 21.93 -3.12 38.46
C ILE A 252 22.82 -3.03 39.68
N ASP A 253 22.73 -4.03 40.57
CA ASP A 253 23.39 -3.99 41.86
C ASP A 253 23.76 -5.40 42.33
N GLU A 254 24.92 -5.52 42.96
CA GLU A 254 25.39 -6.72 43.65
C GLU A 254 26.06 -6.30 44.96
N LYS A 255 25.44 -6.65 46.09
CA LYS A 255 25.90 -6.26 47.41
C LYS A 255 25.92 -7.44 48.37
N GLN A 256 26.90 -7.43 49.26
CA GLN A 256 27.02 -8.38 50.36
C GLN A 256 26.89 -7.65 51.69
N TYR A 257 26.14 -8.25 52.61
CA TYR A 257 25.87 -7.72 53.94
C TYR A 257 26.17 -8.78 54.99
N ASN A 258 26.79 -8.38 56.10
CA ASN A 258 26.94 -9.27 57.26
C ASN A 258 25.88 -8.92 58.31
N LEU A 259 25.15 -9.94 58.77
CA LEU A 259 24.10 -9.83 59.78
C LEU A 259 24.51 -10.60 61.03
N ALA A 260 24.80 -9.86 62.08
CA ALA A 260 25.21 -10.42 63.36
C ALA A 260 24.04 -11.10 64.09
N PRO A 261 24.30 -12.02 65.04
CA PRO A 261 23.26 -12.66 65.83
C PRO A 261 22.53 -11.64 66.70
N TYR A 262 21.30 -11.97 67.07
CA TYR A 262 20.46 -11.10 67.89
C TYR A 262 21.06 -10.76 69.27
N LEU A 263 21.93 -11.62 69.81
CA LEU A 263 22.62 -11.37 71.09
C LEU A 263 23.86 -10.47 70.96
N ASP A 264 24.34 -10.23 69.74
CA ASP A 264 25.43 -9.28 69.51
C ASP A 264 24.88 -7.85 69.54
N ILE A 265 25.29 -7.09 70.55
CA ILE A 265 24.90 -5.69 70.74
C ILE A 265 25.79 -4.71 69.97
N THR A 266 26.91 -5.20 69.42
CA THR A 266 27.92 -4.39 68.74
C THR A 266 27.59 -4.19 67.26
N ASN A 267 26.94 -5.18 66.63
CA ASN A 267 26.65 -5.20 65.20
C ASN A 267 25.13 -5.27 64.93
N PRO A 268 24.67 -4.77 63.77
CA PRO A 268 23.26 -4.80 63.42
C PRO A 268 22.77 -6.23 63.11
N HIS A 269 21.73 -6.67 63.82
CA HIS A 269 21.02 -7.93 63.55
C HIS A 269 19.78 -7.74 62.65
N LYS A 270 19.50 -6.50 62.22
CA LYS A 270 18.39 -6.12 61.33
C LYS A 270 18.91 -5.27 60.19
N LEU A 271 18.47 -5.59 58.99
CA LEU A 271 18.85 -4.91 57.76
C LEU A 271 17.60 -4.45 57.01
N LYS A 272 17.64 -3.22 56.49
CA LYS A 272 16.62 -2.67 55.58
C LYS A 272 17.33 -2.20 54.31
N ILE A 273 16.99 -2.80 53.18
CA ILE A 273 17.61 -2.50 51.90
C ILE A 273 16.53 -1.95 50.95
N PRO A 274 16.62 -0.68 50.53
CA PRO A 274 15.77 -0.17 49.46
C PRO A 274 16.23 -0.74 48.10
N LEU A 275 15.29 -1.21 47.29
CA LEU A 275 15.51 -1.63 45.91
C LEU A 275 15.14 -0.47 44.98
N VAL A 276 16.14 0.17 44.38
CA VAL A 276 15.99 1.36 43.53
C VAL A 276 16.46 1.05 42.13
N ILE A 277 15.65 1.44 41.14
CA ILE A 277 15.94 1.32 39.71
C ILE A 277 15.57 2.65 39.05
N ASP A 278 16.58 3.48 38.84
CA ASP A 278 16.47 4.86 38.37
C ASP A 278 17.16 5.09 37.01
N ASN A 279 18.22 4.33 36.71
CA ASN A 279 19.07 4.57 35.54
C ASN A 279 18.67 3.80 34.25
N LEU A 280 17.40 3.41 34.09
CA LEU A 280 16.93 2.66 32.92
C LEU A 280 15.66 3.27 32.32
N GLU A 281 15.79 3.83 31.12
CA GLU A 281 14.64 4.28 30.31
C GLU A 281 13.93 3.08 29.68
N ASN A 282 12.59 3.15 29.57
CA ASN A 282 11.74 2.09 29.01
C ASN A 282 11.89 0.74 29.71
N LEU A 283 11.82 0.76 31.04
CA LEU A 283 11.89 -0.44 31.87
C LEU A 283 10.69 -1.37 31.58
N LEU A 284 10.98 -2.63 31.25
CA LEU A 284 10.00 -3.71 31.05
C LEU A 284 9.77 -4.54 32.31
N GLY A 285 10.79 -4.62 33.14
CA GLY A 285 10.71 -5.37 34.38
C GLY A 285 12.02 -5.36 35.13
N TRP A 286 11.94 -5.88 36.35
CA TRP A 286 13.06 -5.96 37.24
C TRP A 286 12.92 -7.16 38.16
N GLY A 287 14.02 -7.60 38.76
CA GLY A 287 13.99 -8.71 39.70
C GLY A 287 15.14 -8.65 40.67
N TYR A 288 15.03 -9.47 41.70
CA TYR A 288 16.10 -9.62 42.67
C TYR A 288 16.30 -11.09 43.02
N TRP A 289 17.50 -11.40 43.49
CA TRP A 289 17.85 -12.68 44.11
C TRP A 289 18.65 -12.44 45.39
N LEU A 290 18.34 -13.24 46.40
CA LEU A 290 18.89 -13.19 47.74
C LEU A 290 19.53 -14.54 48.09
N GLY A 291 20.85 -14.56 48.20
CA GLY A 291 21.61 -15.70 48.72
C GLY A 291 21.93 -15.48 50.19
N ILE A 292 21.56 -16.42 51.05
CA ILE A 292 21.74 -16.29 52.51
C ILE A 292 22.69 -17.33 53.08
N SER A 293 22.68 -18.53 52.50
CA SER A 293 23.56 -19.62 52.91
C SER A 293 24.74 -19.70 51.96
N LYS A 294 25.88 -20.17 52.48
CA LYS A 294 27.06 -20.44 51.66
C LYS A 294 26.75 -21.43 50.53
N SER A 295 25.94 -22.46 50.82
CA SER A 295 25.47 -23.41 49.80
C SER A 295 24.66 -22.76 48.69
N ASP A 296 23.82 -21.76 48.98
CA ASP A 296 23.03 -21.09 47.93
C ASP A 296 23.91 -20.23 47.02
N ILE A 297 24.92 -19.59 47.60
CA ILE A 297 25.92 -18.81 46.86
C ILE A 297 26.79 -19.72 46.00
N ASP A 298 27.21 -20.86 46.54
CA ASP A 298 27.97 -21.86 45.80
C ASP A 298 27.13 -22.46 44.66
N ASN A 299 25.85 -22.77 44.91
CA ASN A 299 24.92 -23.25 43.87
C ASN A 299 24.68 -22.20 42.77
N TYR A 300 24.54 -20.92 43.14
CA TYR A 300 24.43 -19.83 42.17
C TYR A 300 25.69 -19.71 41.32
N SER A 301 26.86 -19.86 41.94
CA SER A 301 28.16 -19.78 41.26
C SER A 301 28.37 -20.97 40.31
N GLN A 302 27.96 -22.18 40.70
CA GLN A 302 27.93 -23.34 39.81
C GLN A 302 27.02 -23.14 38.60
N LEU A 303 25.86 -22.50 38.78
CA LEU A 303 24.98 -22.17 37.65
C LEU A 303 25.62 -21.17 36.69
N TYR A 304 26.35 -20.19 37.22
CA TYR A 304 27.11 -19.24 36.41
C TYR A 304 28.19 -19.94 35.58
N GLU A 305 28.94 -20.87 36.17
CA GLU A 305 29.98 -21.64 35.48
C GLU A 305 29.43 -22.56 34.38
N LEU A 306 28.25 -23.16 34.59
CA LEU A 306 27.65 -24.09 33.63
C LEU A 306 27.06 -23.38 32.41
N ILE A 307 26.50 -22.18 32.59
CA ILE A 307 25.72 -21.50 31.56
C ILE A 307 26.53 -20.40 30.84
N PHE A 308 27.65 -19.97 31.42
CA PHE A 308 28.50 -18.89 30.89
C PHE A 308 27.74 -17.56 30.68
N ASP A 309 26.67 -17.34 31.45
CA ASP A 309 25.89 -16.10 31.50
C ASP A 309 25.30 -15.92 32.91
N GLU A 310 24.96 -14.69 33.28
CA GLU A 310 24.48 -14.35 34.62
C GLU A 310 23.11 -15.03 34.89
N PRO A 311 23.00 -15.95 35.88
CA PRO A 311 21.78 -16.71 36.14
C PRO A 311 20.55 -15.82 36.35
N LEU A 312 20.71 -14.67 37.02
CA LEU A 312 19.62 -13.73 37.25
C LEU A 312 19.12 -13.05 35.95
N LYS A 313 20.00 -12.81 34.97
CA LYS A 313 19.60 -12.27 33.65
C LYS A 313 18.82 -13.30 32.85
N LEU A 314 19.28 -14.56 32.87
CA LEU A 314 18.59 -15.67 32.23
C LEU A 314 17.22 -15.93 32.83
N PHE A 315 17.13 -15.85 34.16
CA PHE A 315 15.85 -15.91 34.87
C PHE A 315 14.90 -14.80 34.43
N ALA A 316 15.36 -13.55 34.40
CA ALA A 316 14.55 -12.43 33.91
C ALA A 316 14.09 -12.64 32.46
N LYS A 317 14.97 -13.17 31.60
CA LYS A 317 14.65 -13.51 30.21
C LYS A 317 13.57 -14.59 30.11
N SER A 318 13.67 -15.65 30.91
CA SER A 318 12.64 -16.71 30.91
C SER A 318 11.28 -16.20 31.38
N GLU A 319 11.26 -15.32 32.37
CA GLU A 319 10.01 -14.77 32.92
C GLU A 319 9.35 -13.74 31.98
N LEU A 320 10.15 -12.97 31.23
CA LEU A 320 9.64 -12.04 30.22
C LEU A 320 9.08 -12.77 29.00
N ILE A 321 9.85 -13.69 28.40
CA ILE A 321 9.49 -14.39 27.15
C ILE A 321 8.47 -15.52 27.39
N LYS A 322 8.27 -15.95 28.65
CA LYS A 322 7.43 -17.10 29.02
C LYS A 322 7.85 -18.39 28.29
N THR A 323 9.15 -18.66 28.21
CA THR A 323 9.68 -19.90 27.62
C THR A 323 9.16 -21.14 28.35
N SER A 324 8.95 -22.23 27.62
CA SER A 324 8.44 -23.51 28.14
C SER A 324 9.39 -24.17 29.16
N SER A 325 10.69 -23.87 29.10
CA SER A 325 11.66 -24.23 30.13
C SER A 325 11.63 -23.21 31.27
N LYS A 326 11.12 -23.64 32.42
CA LYS A 326 11.18 -22.85 33.66
C LYS A 326 12.62 -22.85 34.17
N PHE A 327 13.31 -21.72 34.07
CA PHE A 327 14.57 -21.52 34.77
C PHE A 327 14.26 -21.07 36.19
N THR A 328 14.83 -21.74 37.19
CA THR A 328 14.61 -21.41 38.60
C THR A 328 15.93 -21.11 39.28
N LEU A 329 15.98 -20.02 40.02
CA LEU A 329 17.14 -19.69 40.84
C LEU A 329 17.17 -20.54 42.12
N PRO A 330 18.35 -20.68 42.76
CA PRO A 330 18.46 -21.35 44.04
C PRO A 330 17.49 -20.75 45.07
N LYS A 331 16.67 -21.62 45.66
CA LYS A 331 15.73 -21.25 46.71
C LYS A 331 16.44 -21.29 48.04
N THR A 332 16.27 -20.23 48.81
CA THR A 332 16.88 -20.13 50.12
C THR A 332 15.82 -20.34 51.20
N LEU A 333 16.10 -21.27 52.12
CA LEU A 333 15.28 -21.54 53.29
C LEU A 333 16.19 -21.56 54.52
N ASN A 334 15.95 -20.66 55.47
CA ASN A 334 16.67 -20.64 56.74
C ASN A 334 15.70 -20.21 57.85
N GLU A 335 15.47 -21.09 58.82
CA GLU A 335 14.56 -20.85 59.95
C GLU A 335 15.05 -19.73 60.88
N ASN A 336 16.36 -19.45 60.90
CA ASN A 336 16.97 -18.44 61.74
C ASN A 336 16.93 -17.04 61.13
N LEU A 337 16.40 -16.86 59.91
CA LEU A 337 16.33 -15.58 59.24
C LEU A 337 14.93 -15.27 58.77
N LYS A 338 14.41 -14.13 59.20
CA LYS A 338 13.11 -13.63 58.76
C LYS A 338 13.30 -12.62 57.64
N ILE A 339 12.68 -12.86 56.50
CA ILE A 339 12.71 -11.99 55.32
C ILE A 339 11.31 -11.51 55.03
N ASP A 340 11.12 -10.19 55.07
CA ASP A 340 9.88 -9.53 54.69
C ASP A 340 10.18 -8.61 53.49
N PHE A 341 9.50 -8.84 52.37
CA PHE A 341 9.56 -7.95 51.21
C PHE A 341 8.35 -7.03 51.21
N LYS A 342 8.60 -5.72 51.17
CA LYS A 342 7.56 -4.70 50.97
C LYS A 342 7.64 -4.19 49.54
N ASN A 343 6.63 -4.51 48.74
CA ASN A 343 6.49 -3.93 47.41
C ASN A 343 6.07 -2.45 47.55
N ASN A 344 6.85 -1.54 46.99
CA ASN A 344 6.55 -0.10 46.97
C ASN A 344 6.09 0.36 45.58
N SER A 345 6.17 -0.50 44.55
CA SER A 345 5.65 -0.24 43.22
C SER A 345 4.35 -1.03 42.94
N ASN A 346 3.59 -0.59 41.94
CA ASN A 346 2.40 -1.28 41.45
C ASN A 346 2.74 -2.34 40.39
N ASP A 347 3.94 -2.92 40.46
CA ASP A 347 4.44 -3.85 39.45
C ASP A 347 3.85 -5.26 39.63
N TYR A 348 3.71 -5.98 38.52
CA TYR A 348 3.11 -7.32 38.51
C TYR A 348 4.17 -8.38 38.78
N ILE A 349 4.02 -9.11 39.88
CA ILE A 349 4.90 -10.22 40.23
C ILE A 349 4.71 -11.40 39.27
N SER A 350 5.82 -12.03 38.87
CA SER A 350 5.79 -13.23 38.03
C SER A 350 5.39 -14.47 38.83
N LEU A 351 4.86 -15.48 38.14
CA LEU A 351 4.40 -16.74 38.74
C LEU A 351 5.54 -17.56 39.36
N ASN A 352 6.74 -17.49 38.79
CA ASN A 352 7.92 -18.16 39.31
C ASN A 352 8.63 -17.25 40.31
N SER A 353 8.00 -17.00 41.45
CA SER A 353 8.52 -16.15 42.51
C SER A 353 8.61 -16.91 43.82
N SER A 354 9.57 -16.55 44.64
CA SER A 354 9.81 -17.09 45.98
C SER A 354 10.21 -15.96 46.94
N ILE A 355 10.40 -16.31 48.21
CA ILE A 355 10.90 -15.36 49.23
C ILE A 355 12.31 -14.88 48.88
N SER A 356 13.15 -15.75 48.29
CA SER A 356 14.54 -15.45 47.99
C SER A 356 14.76 -14.83 46.61
N TYR A 357 13.81 -14.93 45.69
CA TYR A 357 13.90 -14.26 44.39
C TYR A 357 12.52 -13.98 43.82
N SER A 358 12.38 -12.88 43.11
CA SER A 358 11.14 -12.52 42.43
C SER A 358 11.45 -11.67 41.20
N PHE A 359 10.62 -11.79 40.18
CA PHE A 359 10.64 -10.93 39.01
C PHE A 359 9.32 -10.17 38.91
N PHE A 360 9.39 -8.89 38.57
CA PHE A 360 8.28 -7.96 38.48
C PHE A 360 8.25 -7.35 37.09
N LYS A 361 7.11 -7.46 36.42
CA LYS A 361 6.83 -6.78 35.15
C LYS A 361 6.31 -5.40 35.47
N THR A 362 6.91 -4.41 34.84
CA THR A 362 6.65 -3.02 35.15
C THR A 362 6.08 -2.29 33.93
N ASP A 363 5.33 -1.24 34.21
CA ASP A 363 4.99 -0.25 33.21
C ASP A 363 6.03 0.89 33.31
N SER A 364 6.40 1.47 32.18
CA SER A 364 7.54 2.41 32.02
C SER A 364 7.47 3.63 32.97
N LEU A 365 6.28 3.93 33.50
CA LEU A 365 5.99 5.06 34.39
C LEU A 365 6.13 4.75 35.90
N SER A 366 6.65 3.58 36.27
CA SER A 366 6.70 3.15 37.67
C SER A 366 7.78 3.86 38.49
N ASN A 367 7.47 4.18 39.76
CA ASN A 367 8.36 4.85 40.73
C ASN A 367 9.76 4.19 40.77
N PRO A 368 10.87 4.95 40.78
CA PRO A 368 12.22 4.38 40.87
C PRO A 368 12.46 3.54 42.12
N LEU A 369 11.82 3.86 43.26
CA LEU A 369 11.84 3.00 44.44
C LEU A 369 10.86 1.84 44.28
N LYS A 370 11.37 0.68 43.88
CA LYS A 370 10.53 -0.48 43.56
C LYS A 370 10.10 -1.26 44.80
N GLY A 371 10.96 -1.38 45.79
CA GLY A 371 10.63 -2.13 47.01
C GLY A 371 11.60 -1.93 48.15
N GLU A 372 11.32 -2.59 49.27
CA GLU A 372 12.18 -2.62 50.45
C GLU A 372 12.27 -4.05 50.99
N LEU A 373 13.49 -4.57 51.08
CA LEU A 373 13.77 -5.86 51.72
C LEU A 373 14.13 -5.62 53.20
N ARG A 374 13.44 -6.33 54.09
CA ARG A 374 13.72 -6.33 55.52
C ARG A 374 14.19 -7.71 55.94
N ILE A 375 15.39 -7.80 56.48
CA ILE A 375 15.97 -9.07 56.91
C ILE A 375 16.36 -8.97 58.38
N THR A 376 15.94 -9.95 59.17
CA THR A 376 16.23 -10.02 60.61
C THR A 376 16.89 -11.34 60.94
N ASN A 377 18.04 -11.29 61.61
CA ASN A 377 18.68 -12.45 62.19
C ASN A 377 18.05 -12.80 63.54
N LEU A 378 17.49 -14.01 63.64
CA LEU A 378 16.91 -14.58 64.84
C LEU A 378 17.87 -15.54 65.56
N SER A 379 19.02 -15.85 64.95
CA SER A 379 20.05 -16.68 65.56
C SER A 379 20.65 -15.99 66.79
N LYS A 380 20.93 -16.80 67.80
CA LYS A 380 21.57 -16.35 69.03
C LYS A 380 23.10 -16.24 68.90
N LEU A 381 23.70 -16.99 67.99
CA LEU A 381 25.15 -17.25 68.00
C LEU A 381 25.83 -17.14 66.63
N TYR A 382 25.06 -17.15 65.54
CA TYR A 382 25.63 -17.24 64.19
C TYR A 382 25.41 -15.96 63.39
N ASP A 383 26.48 -15.48 62.79
CA ASP A 383 26.48 -14.49 61.73
C ASP A 383 25.97 -15.09 60.43
N TYR A 384 25.30 -14.29 59.62
CA TYR A 384 24.91 -14.65 58.26
C TYR A 384 25.35 -13.62 57.25
N MET A 385 26.00 -14.10 56.18
CA MET A 385 26.36 -13.29 55.03
C MET A 385 25.24 -13.35 54.00
N ILE A 386 24.72 -12.19 53.62
CA ILE A 386 23.61 -12.05 52.69
C ILE A 386 24.10 -11.40 51.41
N THR A 387 23.95 -12.07 50.29
CA THR A 387 24.21 -11.57 48.95
C THR A 387 22.90 -11.16 48.29
N LEU A 388 22.79 -9.92 47.85
CA LEU A 388 21.67 -9.40 47.08
C LEU A 388 22.14 -9.04 45.69
N LYS A 389 21.47 -9.59 44.67
CA LYS A 389 21.64 -9.21 43.26
C LYS A 389 20.34 -8.64 42.72
N THR A 390 20.40 -7.57 41.94
CA THR A 390 19.24 -6.92 41.32
C THR A 390 19.44 -6.80 39.81
N VAL A 391 18.41 -7.12 39.03
CA VAL A 391 18.41 -7.03 37.57
C VAL A 391 17.31 -6.06 37.11
N GLY A 392 17.61 -5.28 36.08
CA GLY A 392 16.64 -4.48 35.34
C GLY A 392 16.65 -4.84 33.88
N VAL A 393 15.49 -4.79 33.24
CA VAL A 393 15.32 -5.10 31.83
C VAL A 393 14.64 -3.93 31.15
N ASN A 394 15.21 -3.43 30.06
CA ASN A 394 14.66 -2.31 29.32
C ASN A 394 14.70 -2.53 27.80
N ILE A 395 13.89 -1.74 27.09
CA ILE A 395 13.94 -1.67 25.62
C ILE A 395 14.82 -0.50 25.21
N VAL A 396 15.84 -0.80 24.41
CA VAL A 396 16.64 0.21 23.72
C VAL A 396 16.22 0.21 22.26
N LYS A 397 15.82 1.38 21.78
CA LYS A 397 15.46 1.58 20.38
C LYS A 397 16.66 2.10 19.62
N SER A 398 16.98 1.46 18.51
CA SER A 398 18.04 1.87 17.59
C SER A 398 17.45 2.11 16.20
N LYS A 399 18.04 3.04 15.46
CA LYS A 399 17.67 3.29 14.06
C LYS A 399 18.67 2.56 13.17
N VAL A 400 18.17 1.64 12.36
CA VAL A 400 18.97 0.88 11.39
C VAL A 400 18.53 1.29 9.99
N GLN A 401 19.52 1.52 9.12
CA GLN A 401 19.28 1.81 7.71
C GLN A 401 19.32 0.49 6.94
N GLU A 402 18.21 0.11 6.32
CA GLU A 402 18.07 -1.09 5.51
C GLU A 402 17.68 -0.73 4.09
N GLU A 403 18.20 -1.50 3.12
CA GLU A 403 17.69 -1.46 1.75
C GLU A 403 16.42 -2.29 1.68
N GLU A 404 15.31 -1.66 1.28
CA GLU A 404 14.05 -2.34 1.06
C GLU A 404 13.73 -2.32 -0.44
N THR A 405 13.42 -3.50 -0.96
CA THR A 405 13.00 -3.71 -2.33
C THR A 405 11.48 -3.60 -2.40
N THR A 406 10.99 -2.64 -3.17
CA THR A 406 9.55 -2.53 -3.45
C THR A 406 9.27 -2.66 -4.94
N TYR A 407 8.08 -3.17 -5.24
CA TYR A 407 7.63 -3.34 -6.62
C TYR A 407 6.65 -2.25 -6.97
N LYS A 408 7.02 -1.42 -7.94
CA LYS A 408 6.13 -0.41 -8.51
C LYS A 408 5.41 -0.99 -9.71
N LEU A 409 4.09 -1.02 -9.63
CA LEU A 409 3.23 -1.46 -10.73
C LEU A 409 3.13 -0.34 -11.77
N ASN A 410 3.53 -0.63 -12.99
CA ASN A 410 3.34 0.23 -14.15
C ASN A 410 2.38 -0.44 -15.12
N GLU A 411 1.28 0.24 -15.39
CA GLU A 411 0.31 -0.18 -16.39
C GLU A 411 0.61 0.48 -17.74
N TYR A 412 0.55 -0.30 -18.81
CA TYR A 412 0.70 0.17 -20.17
C TYR A 412 -0.41 -0.37 -21.07
N ILE A 413 -0.76 0.40 -22.10
CA ILE A 413 -1.72 0.00 -23.12
C ILE A 413 -0.99 -0.03 -24.45
N ASN A 414 -0.93 -1.21 -25.07
CA ASN A 414 -0.45 -1.38 -26.42
C ASN A 414 -1.63 -1.26 -27.38
N ILE A 415 -1.53 -0.36 -28.35
CA ILE A 415 -2.52 -0.15 -29.40
C ILE A 415 -1.85 -0.51 -30.71
N SER A 416 -2.41 -1.44 -31.49
CA SER A 416 -1.90 -1.83 -32.80
C SER A 416 -2.99 -1.82 -33.87
N VAL A 417 -2.61 -1.53 -35.12
CA VAL A 417 -3.55 -1.47 -36.25
C VAL A 417 -3.62 -2.84 -36.93
N ILE A 418 -4.83 -3.35 -37.14
CA ILE A 418 -5.11 -4.54 -37.96
C ILE A 418 -4.75 -4.18 -39.41
N LYS A 419 -3.72 -4.84 -39.95
CA LYS A 419 -3.31 -4.72 -41.35
C LYS A 419 -4.16 -5.58 -42.28
#